data_AF-A0A0G4HIZ8-F1
#
_entry.id   AF-A0A0G4HIZ8-F1
#
_cell.length_a   1.000
_cell.length_b   1.000
_cell.length_c   1.000
_cell.angle_alpha   90.00
_cell.angle_beta   90.00
_cell.angle_gamma   90.00
#
_symmetry.space_group_name_H-M   'P 1'
#
loop_
_entity.id
_entity.type
_entity.pdbx_description
1 polymer ?
#
loop_
_entity_poly.entity_id
_entity_poly.type
_entity_poly.pdbx_seq_one_letter_code
_entity_poly.pdbx_strand_id
1 'polypeptide(L)'
;MNSQMAPRGFFGVSYDLLVVAVPMCFASLSSNFLHIFLSFLFVGQFSSVEETAGYGIASALGWCIILAPGIGLCSGLDTLCSQAFGAEAYLICAQWLHRAQAILVMFSLIIVTLAMMPHIECLFILFGQEVEVALVAGRVTR
;
A
#
# COMPACT_ATOMS: atom_id res chain seq x y z
N MET A 1 -32.99 -13.60 -17.81
CA MET A 1 -33.25 -12.41 -18.64
C MET A 1 -32.07 -12.29 -19.59
N ASN A 2 -32.16 -12.99 -20.73
CA ASN A 2 -31.08 -13.10 -21.71
C ASN A 2 -30.92 -11.78 -22.46
N SER A 3 -29.90 -11.00 -22.12
CA SER A 3 -29.34 -10.03 -23.06
C SER A 3 -28.12 -10.70 -23.70
N GLN A 4 -28.34 -11.22 -24.91
CA GLN A 4 -27.27 -11.73 -25.75
C GLN A 4 -26.25 -10.61 -25.97
N MET A 5 -25.05 -10.81 -25.42
CA MET A 5 -23.94 -9.88 -25.57
C MET A 5 -23.44 -9.98 -27.02
N ALA A 6 -23.97 -9.11 -27.89
CA ALA A 6 -23.43 -8.93 -29.23
C ALA A 6 -21.92 -8.65 -29.13
N PRO A 7 -21.07 -9.21 -30.01
CA PRO A 7 -19.63 -8.99 -29.95
C PRO A 7 -19.35 -7.49 -30.02
N ARG A 8 -18.93 -6.90 -28.90
CA ARG A 8 -18.58 -5.48 -28.84
C ARG A 8 -17.38 -5.26 -29.76
N GLY A 9 -17.52 -4.32 -30.70
CA GLY A 9 -16.39 -3.93 -31.54
C GLY A 9 -15.22 -3.44 -30.69
N PHE A 10 -13.99 -3.59 -31.20
CA PHE A 10 -12.75 -3.20 -30.51
C PHE A 10 -12.84 -1.81 -29.85
N PHE A 11 -13.36 -0.82 -30.56
CA PHE A 11 -13.52 0.56 -30.07
C PHE A 11 -14.46 0.69 -28.85
N GLY A 12 -15.49 -0.16 -28.74
CA GLY A 12 -16.39 -0.13 -27.59
C GLY A 12 -15.71 -0.60 -26.31
N VAL A 13 -14.92 -1.67 -26.40
CA VAL A 13 -14.15 -2.21 -25.26
C VAL A 13 -13.07 -1.21 -24.81
N SER A 14 -12.39 -0.56 -25.75
CA SER A 14 -11.40 0.48 -25.43
C SER A 14 -12.02 1.67 -24.70
N TYR A 15 -13.24 2.09 -25.07
CA TYR A 15 -13.95 3.17 -24.40
C TYR A 15 -14.34 2.80 -22.97
N ASP A 16 -14.91 1.61 -22.76
CA ASP A 16 -15.30 1.13 -21.42
C ASP A 16 -14.08 1.05 -20.49
N LEU A 17 -12.94 0.57 -21.00
CA LEU A 17 -11.68 0.53 -20.26
C LEU A 17 -11.19 1.94 -19.90
N LEU A 18 -11.25 2.90 -20.83
CA LEU A 18 -10.83 4.28 -20.59
C LEU A 18 -11.65 4.94 -19.48
N VAL A 19 -12.97 4.73 -19.46
CA VAL A 19 -13.86 5.30 -18.43
C VAL A 19 -13.48 4.84 -17.03
N VAL A 20 -13.00 3.60 -16.88
CA VAL A 20 -12.55 3.05 -15.59
C VAL A 20 -11.09 3.39 -15.30
N ALA A 21 -10.22 3.36 -16.31
CA ALA A 21 -8.78 3.60 -16.16
C ALA A 21 -8.47 5.05 -15.79
N VAL A 22 -9.15 6.04 -16.38
CA VAL A 22 -8.90 7.46 -16.12
C VAL A 22 -9.05 7.83 -14.63
N PRO A 23 -10.16 7.52 -13.93
CA PRO A 23 -10.28 7.84 -12.51
C PRO A 23 -9.29 7.06 -11.64
N MET A 24 -8.95 5.81 -12.00
CA MET A 24 -7.92 5.04 -11.29
C MET A 24 -6.54 5.68 -11.44
N CYS A 25 -6.13 6.04 -12.65
CA CYS A 25 -4.87 6.74 -12.90
C CYS A 25 -4.80 8.07 -12.15
N PHE A 26 -5.89 8.84 -12.15
CA PHE A 26 -5.96 10.11 -11.41
C PHE A 26 -5.82 9.89 -9.90
N ALA A 27 -6.53 8.90 -9.34
CA ALA A 27 -6.43 8.54 -7.93
C ALA A 27 -4.99 8.12 -7.57
N SER A 28 -4.38 7.22 -8.36
CA SER A 28 -2.99 6.78 -8.13
C SER A 28 -1.99 7.92 -8.23
N LEU A 29 -2.12 8.81 -9.22
CA LEU A 29 -1.26 10.00 -9.36
C LEU A 29 -1.42 10.94 -8.18
N SER A 30 -2.65 11.25 -7.77
CA SER A 30 -2.91 12.14 -6.64
C SER A 30 -2.33 11.58 -5.33
N SER A 31 -2.48 10.28 -5.09
CA SER A 31 -1.98 9.62 -3.88
C SER A 31 -0.44 9.61 -3.83
N ASN A 32 0.22 9.25 -4.94
CA ASN A 32 1.68 9.28 -5.03
C ASN A 32 2.22 10.70 -4.91
N PHE A 33 1.58 11.67 -5.58
CA PHE A 33 1.98 13.07 -5.49
C PHE A 33 1.90 13.59 -4.05
N LEU A 34 0.78 13.34 -3.37
CA LEU A 34 0.63 13.73 -1.96
C LEU A 34 1.67 13.07 -1.06
N HIS A 35 1.93 11.76 -1.25
CA HIS A 35 2.95 11.05 -0.47
C HIS A 35 4.34 11.69 -0.66
N ILE A 36 4.77 11.87 -1.91
CA ILE A 36 6.08 12.44 -2.24
C ILE A 36 6.19 13.89 -1.74
N PHE A 37 5.15 14.69 -1.96
CA PHE A 37 5.14 16.09 -1.54
C PHE A 37 5.25 16.22 -0.02
N LEU A 38 4.49 15.42 0.74
CA LEU A 38 4.58 15.41 2.19
C LEU A 38 5.96 14.95 2.66
N SER A 39 6.49 13.86 2.10
CA SER A 39 7.85 13.39 2.44
C SER A 39 8.91 14.46 2.19
N PHE A 40 8.85 15.21 1.09
CA PHE A 40 9.79 16.30 0.83
C PHE A 40 9.63 17.47 1.80
N LEU A 41 8.40 17.83 2.18
CA LEU A 41 8.17 18.87 3.18
C LEU A 41 8.76 18.49 4.54
N PHE A 42 8.61 17.23 4.96
CA PHE A 42 9.19 16.74 6.21
C PHE A 42 10.73 16.67 6.12
N VAL A 43 11.27 16.11 5.03
CA VAL A 43 12.71 15.99 4.84
C VAL A 43 13.38 17.37 4.79
N GLY A 44 12.73 18.35 4.17
CA GLY A 44 13.24 19.73 4.08
C GLY A 44 13.33 20.48 5.41
N GLN A 45 12.76 19.95 6.49
CA GLN A 45 12.87 20.54 7.83
C GLN A 45 14.07 20.02 8.62
N PHE A 46 14.67 18.89 8.23
CA PHE A 46 15.82 18.34 8.93
C PHE A 46 17.09 19.08 8.53
N SER A 47 17.82 19.56 9.53
CA SER A 47 19.06 20.31 9.33
C SER A 47 20.31 19.43 9.33
N SER A 48 20.23 18.21 9.88
CA SER A 48 21.35 17.27 9.96
C SER A 48 21.22 16.11 8.98
N VAL A 49 22.38 15.61 8.52
CA VAL A 49 22.47 14.46 7.61
C VAL A 49 21.95 13.19 8.28
N GLU A 50 22.24 13.01 9.57
CA GLU A 50 21.80 11.88 10.37
C GLU A 50 20.28 11.81 10.53
N GLU A 51 19.61 12.96 10.72
CA GLU A 51 18.14 13.02 10.81
C GLU A 51 17.48 12.63 9.48
N THR A 52 18.03 13.13 8.37
CA THR A 52 17.54 12.78 7.04
C THR A 52 17.76 11.30 6.72
N ALA A 53 18.94 10.76 7.04
CA ALA A 53 19.25 9.35 6.86
C ALA A 53 18.37 8.44 7.73
N GLY A 54 18.14 8.83 8.99
CA GLY A 54 17.25 8.12 9.92
C GLY A 54 15.81 8.09 9.44
N TYR A 55 15.29 9.21 8.93
CA TYR A 55 13.96 9.25 8.32
C TYR A 55 13.88 8.38 7.06
N GLY A 56 14.90 8.44 6.20
CA GLY A 56 14.96 7.66 4.96
C GLY A 56 14.92 6.16 5.21
N ILE A 57 15.75 5.65 6.13
CA ILE A 57 15.79 4.21 6.46
C ILE A 57 14.50 3.76 7.16
N ALA A 58 13.93 4.57 8.05
CA ALA A 58 12.65 4.29 8.69
C ALA A 58 11.51 4.21 7.67
N SER A 59 11.45 5.16 6.75
CA SER A 59 10.47 5.17 5.66
C SER A 59 10.62 3.96 4.74
N ALA A 60 11.86 3.60 4.37
CA ALA A 60 12.14 2.44 3.53
C ALA A 60 11.69 1.13 4.19
N LEU A 61 11.98 0.94 5.48
CA LEU A 61 11.48 -0.23 6.21
C LEU A 61 9.96 -0.25 6.33
N GLY A 62 9.34 0.92 6.57
CA GLY A 62 7.88 1.06 6.54
C GLY A 62 7.30 0.61 5.20
N TRP A 63 7.91 1.01 4.09
CA TRP A 63 7.51 0.56 2.76
C TRP A 63 7.63 -0.96 2.58
N CYS A 64 8.75 -1.55 2.99
CA CYS A 64 9.02 -2.98 2.81
C CYS A 64 8.15 -3.88 3.70
N ILE A 65 7.92 -3.50 4.95
CA ILE A 65 7.27 -4.36 5.95
C ILE A 65 5.76 -4.10 5.99
N ILE A 66 5.31 -2.87 5.71
CA ILE A 66 3.91 -2.46 5.88
C ILE A 66 3.21 -2.31 4.53
N LEU A 67 3.68 -1.39 3.69
CA LEU A 67 2.96 -1.00 2.49
C LEU A 67 3.03 -2.08 1.41
N ALA A 68 4.21 -2.61 1.11
CA ALA A 68 4.37 -3.59 0.03
C ALA A 68 3.55 -4.88 0.26
N PRO A 69 3.58 -5.52 1.44
CA PRO A 69 2.74 -6.69 1.69
C PRO A 69 1.24 -6.35 1.71
N GLY A 70 0.87 -5.18 2.25
CA GLY A 70 -0.52 -4.71 2.23
C GLY A 70 -1.07 -4.49 0.81
N ILE A 71 -0.30 -3.83 -0.05
CA ILE A 71 -0.63 -3.67 -1.48
C ILE A 71 -0.73 -5.04 -2.17
N GLY A 72 0.17 -5.97 -1.87
CA GLY A 72 0.13 -7.33 -2.40
C GLY A 72 -1.16 -8.08 -2.02
N LEU A 73 -1.58 -8.00 -0.75
CA LEU A 73 -2.84 -8.59 -0.28
C LEU A 73 -4.06 -7.98 -0.99
N CYS A 74 -4.09 -6.65 -1.13
CA CYS A 74 -5.16 -5.96 -1.84
C CYS A 74 -5.21 -6.32 -3.34
N SER A 75 -4.06 -6.43 -4.01
CA SER A 75 -3.99 -6.81 -5.43
C SER A 75 -4.45 -8.24 -5.68
N GLY A 76 -4.10 -9.17 -4.78
CA GLY A 76 -4.62 -10.54 -4.82
C GLY A 76 -6.14 -10.59 -4.65
N LEU A 77 -6.68 -9.80 -3.72
CA LEU A 77 -8.12 -9.70 -3.49
C LEU A 77 -8.85 -9.12 -4.70
N ASP A 78 -8.33 -8.07 -5.31
CA ASP A 78 -8.94 -7.40 -6.47
C ASP A 78 -9.12 -8.38 -7.64
N THR A 79 -8.14 -9.27 -7.85
CA THR A 79 -8.22 -10.35 -8.84
C THR A 79 -9.34 -11.34 -8.50
N LEU A 80 -9.41 -11.81 -7.26
CA LEU A 80 -10.45 -12.75 -6.81
C LEU A 80 -11.85 -12.14 -6.94
N CYS A 81 -12.04 -10.93 -6.42
CA CYS A 81 -13.32 -10.22 -6.52
C CYS A 81 -13.74 -9.97 -7.97
N SER A 82 -12.81 -9.55 -8.83
CA SER A 82 -13.07 -9.34 -10.26
C SER A 82 -13.49 -10.64 -10.97
N GLN A 83 -12.84 -11.77 -10.65
CA GLN A 83 -13.22 -13.07 -11.19
C GLN A 83 -14.59 -13.54 -10.69
N ALA A 84 -14.88 -13.42 -9.40
CA ALA A 84 -16.19 -13.79 -8.85
C ALA A 84 -17.31 -12.90 -9.41
N PHE A 85 -17.06 -11.60 -9.55
CA PHE A 85 -18.00 -10.66 -10.16
C PHE A 85 -18.26 -11.01 -11.63
N GLY A 86 -17.21 -11.31 -12.40
CA GLY A 86 -17.33 -11.76 -13.80
C GLY A 86 -18.07 -13.09 -13.98
N ALA A 87 -18.06 -13.95 -12.96
CA ALA A 87 -18.83 -15.20 -12.92
C ALA A 87 -20.25 -15.03 -12.35
N GLU A 88 -20.72 -13.79 -12.14
CA GLU A 88 -22.00 -13.45 -11.51
C GLU A 88 -22.18 -14.03 -10.10
N ALA A 89 -21.09 -14.43 -9.45
CA ALA A 89 -21.06 -15.04 -8.13
C ALA A 89 -21.01 -13.98 -7.01
N TYR A 90 -21.98 -13.07 -7.00
CA TYR A 90 -21.96 -11.87 -6.13
C TYR A 90 -21.88 -12.20 -4.63
N LEU A 91 -22.52 -13.29 -4.18
CA LEU A 91 -22.45 -13.73 -2.78
C LEU A 91 -21.03 -14.14 -2.38
N ILE A 92 -20.33 -14.83 -3.27
CA ILE A 92 -18.93 -15.26 -3.05
C ILE A 92 -18.02 -14.02 -3.05
N CYS A 93 -18.25 -13.08 -3.96
CA CYS A 93 -17.52 -11.81 -4.00
C CYS A 93 -17.62 -11.04 -2.66
N ALA A 94 -18.83 -10.91 -2.11
CA ALA A 94 -19.06 -10.25 -0.83
C ALA A 94 -18.37 -10.99 0.34
N GLN A 95 -18.42 -12.33 0.35
CA GLN A 95 -17.74 -13.14 1.35
C GLN A 95 -16.21 -12.99 1.28
N TRP A 96 -15.63 -12.98 0.08
CA TRP A 96 -14.19 -12.75 -0.11
C TRP A 96 -13.76 -11.36 0.35
N LEU A 97 -14.55 -10.34 0.03
CA LEU A 97 -14.28 -8.97 0.49
C LEU A 97 -14.25 -8.90 2.02
N HIS A 98 -15.28 -9.42 2.71
CA HIS A 98 -15.31 -9.41 4.18
C HIS A 98 -14.15 -10.19 4.82
N ARG A 99 -13.83 -11.37 4.28
CA ARG A 99 -12.71 -12.19 4.78
C ARG A 99 -11.38 -11.51 4.58
N ALA A 100 -11.16 -10.91 3.41
CA ALA A 100 -9.93 -10.20 3.13
C ALA A 100 -9.79 -8.92 3.96
N GLN A 101 -10.90 -8.22 4.23
CA GLN A 101 -10.90 -7.08 5.14
C GLN A 101 -10.51 -7.51 6.56
N ALA A 102 -10.99 -8.67 7.04
CA ALA A 102 -10.54 -9.22 8.31
C ALA A 102 -9.04 -9.58 8.31
N ILE A 103 -8.53 -10.17 7.22
CA ILE A 103 -7.09 -10.46 7.07
C ILE A 103 -6.25 -9.17 7.08
N LEU A 104 -6.68 -8.13 6.38
CA LEU A 104 -6.00 -6.83 6.34
C LEU A 104 -6.00 -6.16 7.72
N VAL A 105 -7.10 -6.23 8.47
CA VAL A 105 -7.15 -5.73 9.86
C VAL A 105 -6.18 -6.52 10.73
N MET A 106 -6.18 -7.85 10.67
CA MET A 106 -5.23 -8.68 11.42
C MET A 106 -3.77 -8.36 11.07
N PHE A 107 -3.47 -8.20 9.78
CA PHE A 107 -2.16 -7.77 9.30
C PHE A 107 -1.78 -6.40 9.89
N SER A 108 -2.69 -5.42 9.85
CA SER A 108 -2.45 -4.09 10.40
C SER A 108 -2.16 -4.12 11.91
N LEU A 109 -2.84 -4.98 12.67
CA LEU A 109 -2.61 -5.14 14.11
C LEU A 109 -1.22 -5.71 14.41
N ILE A 110 -0.77 -6.70 13.61
CA ILE A 110 0.59 -7.26 13.72
C ILE A 110 1.62 -6.17 13.44
N ILE A 111 1.41 -5.38 12.39
CA ILE A 111 2.31 -4.28 12.02
C ILE A 111 2.38 -3.21 13.12
N VAL A 112 1.24 -2.77 13.67
CA VAL A 112 1.23 -1.77 14.75
C VAL A 112 1.98 -2.29 15.97
N THR A 113 1.81 -3.58 16.29
CA THR A 113 2.54 -4.21 17.40
C THR A 113 4.05 -4.23 17.14
N LEU A 114 4.47 -4.50 15.90
CA LEU A 114 5.87 -4.47 15.49
C LEU A 114 6.46 -3.06 15.53
N ALA A 115 5.72 -2.06 15.05
CA ALA A 115 6.14 -0.66 15.06
C ALA A 115 6.29 -0.09 16.47
N MET A 116 5.43 -0.53 17.40
CA MET A 116 5.46 -0.13 18.82
C MET A 116 6.54 -0.87 19.64
N MET A 117 7.40 -1.68 19.03
CA MET A 117 8.44 -2.40 19.77
C MET A 117 9.44 -1.42 20.42
N PRO A 118 9.76 -1.60 21.71
CA PRO A 118 10.64 -0.69 22.45
C PRO A 118 12.10 -0.72 22.03
N HIS A 119 12.48 -1.58 21.07
CA HIS A 119 13.86 -1.75 20.59
C HIS A 119 13.94 -1.85 19.06
N ILE A 120 13.11 -1.11 18.33
CA ILE A 120 13.13 -1.12 16.87
C ILE A 120 14.47 -0.62 16.30
N GLU A 121 15.19 0.23 17.04
CA GLU A 121 16.57 0.64 16.78
C GLU A 121 17.53 -0.57 16.61
N CYS A 122 17.31 -1.67 17.35
CA CYS A 122 18.14 -2.88 17.23
C CYS A 122 17.97 -3.55 15.87
N LEU A 123 16.79 -3.43 15.25
CA LEU A 123 16.52 -3.94 13.90
C LEU A 123 17.36 -3.16 12.87
N PHE A 124 17.43 -1.83 13.01
CA PHE A 124 18.26 -0.99 12.14
C PHE A 124 19.76 -1.27 12.32
N ILE A 125 20.22 -1.47 13.57
CA ILE A 125 21.61 -1.88 13.85
C ILE A 125 21.90 -3.26 13.24
N LEU A 126 20.96 -4.21 13.31
CA LEU A 126 21.11 -5.53 12.70
C LEU A 126 21.22 -5.44 11.17
N PHE A 127 20.53 -4.49 10.54
CA PHE A 127 20.68 -4.19 9.11
C PHE A 127 21.98 -3.43 8.77
N GLY A 128 22.88 -3.25 9.74
CA GLY A 128 24.20 -2.65 9.54
C GLY A 128 24.19 -1.12 9.53
N GLN A 129 23.14 -0.47 10.03
CA GLN A 129 23.13 0.98 10.19
C GLN A 129 24.02 1.42 11.35
N GLU A 130 24.63 2.59 11.21
CA GLU A 130 25.36 3.24 12.30
C GLU A 130 24.43 3.50 13.49
N VAL A 131 24.97 3.39 14.70
CA VAL A 131 24.17 3.47 15.94
C VAL A 131 23.40 4.79 16.05
N GLU A 132 24.02 5.90 15.64
CA GLU A 132 23.41 7.23 15.67
C GLU A 132 22.19 7.31 14.73
N VAL A 133 22.34 6.87 13.48
CA VAL A 133 21.24 6.80 12.50
C VAL A 133 20.14 5.84 12.95
N ALA A 134 20.50 4.69 13.54
CA ALA A 134 19.54 3.72 14.05
C ALA A 134 18.70 4.25 15.22
N LEU A 135 19.30 5.03 16.12
CA LEU A 135 18.60 5.68 17.22
C LEU A 135 17.63 6.75 16.72
N VAL A 136 18.04 7.54 15.72
CA VAL A 136 17.17 8.54 15.10
C VAL A 136 16.02 7.88 14.35
N ALA A 137 16.30 6.85 13.55
CA ALA A 137 15.28 6.06 12.85
C ALA A 137 14.27 5.44 13.84
N GLY A 138 14.75 4.89 14.95
CA GLY A 138 13.89 4.36 16.01
C GLY A 138 12.98 5.42 16.65
N ARG A 139 13.47 6.65 16.81
CA ARG A 139 12.67 7.78 17.32
C ARG A 139 11.60 8.21 16.32
N VAL A 140 11.92 8.25 15.03
CA VAL A 140 10.98 8.62 13.95
C VAL A 140 9.89 7.56 13.76
N THR A 141 10.18 6.30 14.07
CA THR A 141 9.26 5.18 13.87
C THR A 141 8.21 5.03 14.99
N ARG A 142 8.44 5.62 16.17
CA ARG A 142 7.52 5.60 17.32
C ARG A 142 6.51 6.74 17.28
#